data_AF-A0AA41X095-F1
#
_entry.id   AF-A0AA41X095-F1
#
_cell.length_a   1.000
_cell.length_b   1.000
_cell.length_c   1.000
_cell.angle_alpha   90.00
_cell.angle_beta   90.00
_cell.angle_gamma   90.00
#
_symmetry.space_group_name_H-M   'P 1'
#
loop_
_entity.id
_entity.type
_entity.pdbx_description
1 polymer ?
#
loop_
_entity_poly.entity_id
_entity_poly.type
_entity_poly.pdbx_seq_one_letter_code
_entity_poly.pdbx_strand_id
1 'polypeptide(L)'
;MKTPQIIVAVVAGLVLVGGFAIGGQLAGATLFAKLQKLPDSVVGVTTLYRYWQFYADVKPVKQALGVCSLVAAAITAVPFVFIAVALARLRKDRELHGSARFATLAEIRKSGLVGQDQ
;
A
#
# COMPACT_ATOMS: atom_id res chain seq x y z
N MET A 1 -6.02 -11.91 15.31
CA MET A 1 -6.79 -10.64 15.37
C MET A 1 -8.27 -11.00 15.46
N LYS A 2 -9.08 -10.26 16.22
CA LYS A 2 -10.52 -10.51 16.29
C LYS A 2 -11.13 -10.14 14.93
N THR A 3 -12.10 -10.90 14.42
CA THR A 3 -12.82 -10.63 13.15
C THR A 3 -13.21 -9.15 12.92
N PRO A 4 -13.75 -8.41 13.92
CA PRO A 4 -14.06 -6.99 13.73
C PRO A 4 -12.82 -6.11 13.45
N GLN A 5 -11.66 -6.46 13.99
CA GLN A 5 -10.43 -5.67 13.78
C GLN A 5 -9.89 -5.83 12.36
N ILE A 6 -10.08 -6.99 11.73
CA ILE A 6 -9.67 -7.23 10.35
C ILE A 6 -10.54 -6.40 9.40
N ILE A 7 -11.86 -6.39 9.62
CA ILE A 7 -12.79 -5.59 8.80
C ILE A 7 -12.43 -4.11 8.86
N VAL A 8 -12.20 -3.57 10.06
CA VAL A 8 -11.78 -2.17 10.23
C VAL A 8 -10.48 -1.88 9.50
N ALA A 9 -9.48 -2.76 9.61
CA ALA A 9 -8.19 -2.59 8.92
C ALA A 9 -8.35 -2.60 7.39
N VAL A 10 -9.17 -3.49 6.85
CA VAL A 10 -9.44 -3.56 5.40
C VAL A 10 -10.16 -2.30 4.92
N VAL A 11 -11.21 -1.87 5.61
CA VAL A 11 -11.95 -0.64 5.25
C VAL A 11 -11.04 0.58 5.31
N ALA A 12 -10.25 0.73 6.38
CA ALA A 12 -9.28 1.81 6.50
C ALA A 12 -8.23 1.78 5.39
N GLY A 13 -7.74 0.59 5.02
CA GLY A 13 -6.82 0.40 3.90
C GLY A 13 -7.42 0.82 2.57
N LEU A 14 -8.68 0.44 2.29
CA LEU A 14 -9.39 0.82 1.08
C LEU A 14 -9.61 2.34 0.99
N VAL A 15 -9.99 2.98 2.10
CA VAL A 15 -10.16 4.45 2.16
C VAL A 15 -8.83 5.15 1.90
N LEU A 16 -7.75 4.68 2.52
CA LEU A 16 -6.40 5.22 2.31
C LEU A 16 -5.99 5.11 0.83
N VAL A 17 -6.11 3.92 0.23
CA VAL A 17 -5.76 3.69 -1.18
C VAL A 17 -6.64 4.53 -2.10
N GLY A 18 -7.94 4.61 -1.84
CA GLY A 18 -8.87 5.43 -2.61
C GLY A 18 -8.52 6.92 -2.54
N GLY A 19 -8.17 7.43 -1.36
CA GLY A 19 -7.72 8.82 -1.18
C GLY A 19 -6.45 9.13 -1.97
N PHE A 20 -5.45 8.25 -1.91
CA PHE A 20 -4.22 8.38 -2.70
C PHE A 20 -4.45 8.24 -4.21
N ALA A 21 -5.39 7.40 -4.64
CA ALA A 21 -5.75 7.28 -6.06
C ALA A 21 -6.39 8.57 -6.59
N ILE A 22 -7.35 9.14 -5.85
CA ILE A 22 -7.99 10.42 -6.20
C ILE A 22 -6.95 11.54 -6.18
N GLY A 23 -6.14 11.63 -5.13
CA GLY A 23 -5.07 12.62 -5.00
C GLY A 23 -4.02 12.50 -6.11
N GLY A 24 -3.63 11.28 -6.46
CA GLY A 24 -2.70 11.00 -7.56
C GLY A 24 -3.24 11.45 -8.91
N GLN A 25 -4.52 11.17 -9.20
CA GLN A 25 -5.16 11.63 -10.44
C GLN A 25 -5.26 13.15 -10.50
N LEU A 26 -5.63 13.83 -9.41
CA LEU A 26 -5.67 15.29 -9.36
C LEU A 26 -4.27 15.92 -9.49
N ALA A 27 -3.25 15.36 -8.83
CA ALA A 27 -1.87 15.82 -8.97
C ALA A 27 -1.34 15.62 -10.39
N GLY A 28 -1.62 14.48 -11.02
CA GLY A 28 -1.30 14.24 -12.42
C GLY A 28 -2.04 15.20 -13.37
N ALA A 29 -3.32 15.49 -13.08
CA ALA A 29 -4.17 16.34 -13.92
C ALA A 29 -3.73 17.80 -13.85
N THR A 30 -3.41 18.29 -12.65
CA THR A 30 -2.85 19.63 -12.44
C THR A 30 -1.48 19.78 -13.10
N LEU A 31 -0.60 18.78 -12.97
CA LEU A 31 0.70 18.79 -13.65
C LEU A 31 0.52 18.83 -15.17
N PHE A 32 -0.37 18.01 -15.71
CA PHE A 32 -0.68 18.00 -17.13
C PHE A 32 -1.25 19.34 -17.61
N ALA A 33 -2.19 19.92 -16.86
CA ALA A 33 -2.76 21.22 -17.17
C ALA A 33 -1.68 22.32 -17.21
N LYS A 34 -0.73 22.32 -16.27
CA LYS A 34 0.40 23.27 -16.27
C LYS A 34 1.34 23.07 -17.45
N LEU A 35 1.66 21.82 -17.80
CA LEU A 35 2.54 21.52 -18.94
C LEU A 35 1.92 21.90 -20.28
N GLN A 36 0.62 21.70 -20.45
CA GLN A 36 -0.12 22.01 -21.68
C GLN A 36 -0.76 23.40 -21.68
N LYS A 37 -0.54 24.21 -20.62
CA LYS A 37 -1.13 25.54 -20.44
C LYS A 37 -2.66 25.54 -20.59
N LEU A 38 -3.30 24.52 -20.04
CA LEU A 38 -4.76 24.37 -20.03
C LEU A 38 -5.37 25.18 -18.88
N PRO A 39 -6.63 25.62 -18.99
CA PRO A 39 -7.32 26.28 -17.90
C PRO A 39 -7.54 25.33 -16.71
N ASP A 40 -7.48 25.84 -15.48
CA ASP A 40 -7.65 25.01 -14.28
C ASP A 40 -9.04 24.34 -14.18
N SER A 41 -10.03 24.86 -14.93
CA SER A 41 -11.36 24.29 -15.01
C SER A 41 -11.42 22.88 -15.62
N VAL A 42 -10.39 22.46 -16.37
CA VAL A 42 -10.32 21.09 -16.92
C VAL A 42 -9.68 20.09 -15.97
N VAL A 43 -9.19 20.49 -14.80
CA VAL A 43 -8.57 19.60 -13.82
C VAL A 43 -9.65 18.80 -13.10
N GLY A 44 -9.57 17.48 -13.20
CA GLY A 44 -10.48 16.54 -12.55
C GLY A 44 -9.92 15.14 -12.54
N VAL A 45 -10.57 14.25 -11.78
CA VAL A 45 -10.13 12.86 -11.57
C VAL A 45 -10.07 12.09 -12.89
N THR A 46 -10.96 12.40 -13.83
CA THR A 46 -11.04 11.73 -15.14
C THR A 46 -10.28 12.45 -16.24
N THR A 47 -9.57 13.54 -15.94
CA THR A 47 -8.93 14.39 -16.98
C THR A 47 -7.88 13.62 -17.74
N LEU A 48 -6.97 12.91 -17.08
CA LEU A 48 -5.96 12.10 -17.78
C LEU A 48 -6.63 11.05 -18.67
N TYR A 49 -7.66 10.36 -18.17
CA TYR A 49 -8.40 9.35 -18.95
C TYR A 49 -9.02 9.96 -20.21
N ARG A 50 -9.72 11.08 -20.09
CA ARG A 50 -10.35 11.76 -21.23
C ARG A 50 -9.30 12.19 -22.26
N TYR A 51 -8.19 12.75 -21.81
CA TYR A 51 -7.15 13.20 -22.73
C TYR A 51 -6.42 12.04 -23.41
N TRP A 52 -6.27 10.89 -22.74
CA TRP A 52 -5.82 9.66 -23.38
C TRP A 52 -6.78 9.19 -24.48
N GLN A 53 -8.10 9.31 -24.28
CA GLN A 53 -9.08 8.89 -25.29
C GLN A 53 -9.06 9.79 -26.54
N PHE A 54 -8.93 11.12 -26.37
CA PHE A 54 -9.06 12.07 -27.48
C PHE A 54 -7.75 12.51 -28.12
N TYR A 55 -6.61 12.42 -27.40
CA TYR A 55 -5.34 13.01 -27.84
C TYR A 55 -4.17 12.01 -27.87
N ALA A 56 -4.45 10.70 -27.83
CA ALA A 56 -3.41 9.67 -27.94
C ALA A 56 -2.63 9.71 -29.26
N ASP A 57 -3.21 10.27 -30.33
CA ASP A 57 -2.58 10.33 -31.64
C ASP A 57 -1.56 11.49 -31.77
N VAL A 58 -1.66 12.49 -30.89
CA VAL A 58 -0.77 13.65 -30.89
C VAL A 58 0.49 13.33 -30.07
N LYS A 59 1.59 12.96 -30.76
CA LYS A 59 2.88 12.58 -30.14
C LYS A 59 3.33 13.44 -28.94
N PRO A 60 3.40 14.79 -29.02
CA PRO A 60 3.85 15.60 -27.89
C PRO A 60 2.89 15.54 -26.70
N VAL A 61 1.58 15.48 -26.95
CA VAL A 61 0.56 15.37 -25.90
C VAL A 61 0.61 13.99 -25.25
N LYS A 62 0.82 12.93 -26.04
CA LYS A 62 1.00 11.55 -25.55
C LYS A 62 2.20 11.41 -24.62
N GLN A 63 3.32 12.05 -24.94
CA GLN A 63 4.51 12.05 -24.07
C GLN A 63 4.23 12.75 -22.74
N ALA A 64 3.64 13.94 -22.77
CA ALA A 64 3.24 14.66 -21.56
C ALA A 64 2.22 13.87 -20.73
N LEU A 65 1.23 13.27 -21.37
CA LEU A 65 0.24 12.39 -20.72
C LEU A 65 0.92 11.18 -20.08
N GLY A 66 1.87 10.55 -20.75
CA GLY A 66 2.63 9.42 -20.21
C GLY A 66 3.37 9.77 -18.92
N VAL A 67 4.10 10.89 -18.93
CA VAL A 67 4.82 11.37 -17.74
C VAL A 67 3.86 11.72 -16.60
N CYS A 68 2.77 12.45 -16.88
CA CYS A 68 1.80 12.82 -15.85
C CYS A 68 1.03 11.62 -15.30
N SER A 69 0.72 10.63 -16.14
CA SER A 69 0.09 9.37 -15.73
C SER A 69 1.02 8.55 -14.85
N LEU A 70 2.32 8.55 -15.15
CA LEU A 70 3.33 7.88 -14.33
C LEU A 70 3.44 8.55 -12.95
N VAL A 71 3.43 9.88 -12.88
CA VAL A 71 3.42 10.61 -11.61
C VAL A 71 2.15 10.28 -10.81
N ALA A 72 0.98 10.28 -11.45
CA ALA A 72 -0.29 9.90 -10.80
C ALA A 72 -0.24 8.46 -10.26
N ALA A 73 0.31 7.53 -11.04
CA ALA A 73 0.47 6.14 -10.64
C ALA A 73 1.48 5.99 -9.48
N ALA A 74 2.59 6.73 -9.50
CA ALA A 74 3.59 6.72 -8.44
C ALA A 74 3.00 7.20 -7.11
N ILE A 75 2.21 8.28 -7.12
CA ILE A 75 1.49 8.77 -5.93
C ILE A 75 0.48 7.72 -5.44
N THR A 76 -0.27 7.12 -6.36
CA THR A 76 -1.25 6.06 -6.03
C THR A 76 -0.56 4.81 -5.45
N ALA A 77 0.68 4.53 -5.85
CA ALA A 77 1.44 3.36 -5.40
C ALA A 77 1.99 3.49 -3.97
N VAL A 78 2.13 4.71 -3.44
CA VAL A 78 2.66 4.99 -2.09
C VAL A 78 2.03 4.12 -0.99
N PRO A 79 0.70 4.06 -0.80
CA PRO A 79 0.09 3.23 0.23
C PRO A 79 0.41 1.74 0.08
N PHE A 80 0.54 1.23 -1.15
CA PHE A 80 0.88 -0.18 -1.39
C PHE A 80 2.30 -0.51 -0.92
N VAL A 81 3.25 0.41 -1.09
CA VAL A 81 4.61 0.24 -0.59
C VAL A 81 4.61 0.16 0.94
N PHE A 82 3.89 1.05 1.62
CA PHE A 82 3.77 1.01 3.08
C PHE A 82 3.10 -0.27 3.58
N ILE A 83 2.03 -0.71 2.91
CA ILE A 83 1.34 -1.97 3.25
C ILE A 83 2.30 -3.16 3.05
N ALA A 84 3.03 -3.22 1.94
CA ALA A 84 3.98 -4.29 1.66
C ALA A 84 5.10 -4.34 2.71
N VAL A 85 5.67 -3.20 3.09
CA VAL A 85 6.68 -3.10 4.16
C VAL A 85 6.12 -3.53 5.51
N ALA A 86 4.89 -3.11 5.85
CA ALA A 86 4.23 -3.52 7.09
C ALA A 86 4.00 -5.04 7.14
N LEU A 87 3.53 -5.63 6.04
CA LEU A 87 3.34 -7.09 5.92
C LEU A 87 4.67 -7.85 5.98
N ALA A 88 5.73 -7.32 5.36
CA ALA A 88 7.05 -7.93 5.43
C ALA A 88 7.58 -7.95 6.87
N ARG A 89 7.37 -6.88 7.65
CA ARG A 89 7.75 -6.81 9.07
C ARG A 89 6.90 -7.70 10.00
N LEU A 90 5.67 -8.02 9.60
CA LEU A 90 4.81 -8.96 10.34
C LEU A 90 5.26 -10.42 10.19
N ARG A 91 6.16 -10.73 9.25
CA ARG A 91 6.78 -12.06 9.18
C ARG A 91 7.68 -12.24 10.41
N LYS A 92 7.13 -12.93 11.41
CA LYS A 92 7.88 -13.38 12.57
C LYS A 92 8.87 -14.45 12.10
N ASP A 93 10.16 -14.25 12.34
CA ASP A 93 11.16 -15.30 12.14
C ASP A 93 10.77 -16.48 13.03
N ARG A 94 10.20 -17.52 12.40
CA ARG A 94 10.04 -18.80 13.07
C ARG A 94 11.41 -19.44 13.06
N GLU A 95 11.98 -19.58 14.25
CA GLU A 95 13.23 -20.32 14.43
C GLU A 95 13.05 -21.71 13.82
N LEU A 96 13.88 -22.05 12.82
CA LEU A 96 13.77 -23.31 12.05
C LEU A 96 13.89 -24.56 12.94
N HIS A 97 14.51 -24.43 14.11
CA HIS A 97 14.77 -25.54 15.03
C HIS A 97 14.02 -25.39 16.37
N GLY A 98 13.05 -24.46 16.44
CA GLY A 98 12.53 -24.00 17.72
C GLY A 98 13.60 -23.28 18.54
N SER A 99 13.20 -22.58 19.58
CA SER A 99 14.14 -21.92 20.50
C SER A 99 14.91 -23.01 21.25
N ALA A 100 16.03 -23.46 20.68
CA ALA A 100 16.90 -24.44 21.30
C ALA A 100 17.55 -23.80 22.53
N ARG A 101 16.90 -23.94 23.67
CA ARG A 101 17.39 -23.56 24.99
C ARG A 101 17.18 -24.72 25.94
N PHE A 102 18.03 -24.83 26.96
CA PHE A 102 17.78 -25.76 28.07
C PHE A 102 16.42 -25.43 28.70
N ALA A 103 15.64 -26.47 28.98
CA ALA A 103 14.36 -26.33 29.65
C ALA A 103 14.57 -25.70 31.03
N THR A 104 13.76 -24.69 31.34
CA THR A 104 13.73 -24.09 32.68
C THR A 104 13.04 -25.02 33.67
N LEU A 105 13.36 -24.90 34.96
CA LEU A 105 12.78 -25.76 36.02
C LEU A 105 11.25 -25.70 36.05
N ALA A 106 10.66 -24.56 35.69
CA ALA A 106 9.21 -24.40 35.54
C ALA A 106 8.63 -25.19 34.36
N GLU A 107 9.33 -25.25 33.23
CA GLU A 107 8.94 -26.05 32.05
C GLU A 107 9.06 -27.55 32.34
N ILE A 108 10.10 -27.96 33.07
CA ILE A 108 10.31 -29.37 33.50
C ILE A 108 9.24 -29.79 34.51
N ARG A 109 8.85 -28.92 35.44
CA ARG A 109 7.74 -29.20 36.38
C ARG A 109 6.41 -29.32 35.64
N LYS A 110 6.17 -28.46 34.64
CA LYS A 110 4.95 -28.49 33.82
C LYS A 110 4.83 -29.76 32.98
N SER A 111 5.94 -30.33 32.53
CA SER A 111 5.94 -31.59 31.78
C SER A 111 5.81 -32.83 32.66
N GLY A 112 5.75 -32.68 33.99
CA GLY A 112 5.66 -33.81 34.93
C GLY A 112 6.93 -34.64 35.01
N LEU A 113 8.06 -34.09 34.55
CA LEU A 113 9.38 -34.74 34.57
C LEU A 113 10.09 -34.59 35.93
N VAL A 114 9.54 -33.80 36.85
CA VAL A 114 10.00 -33.72 38.24
C VAL A 114 9.12 -34.64 39.07
N GLY A 115 9.74 -35.57 39.80
CA GLY A 115 9.05 -36.40 40.78
C GLY A 115 8.31 -35.51 41.78
N GLN A 116 7.09 -35.91 42.13
CA GLN A 116 6.44 -35.35 43.31
C GLN A 116 7.18 -35.90 44.52
N ASP A 117 8.19 -35.17 44.99
CA ASP A 117 8.78 -35.46 46.30
C ASP A 117 7.67 -35.24 47.34
N GLN A 118 7.35 -36.33 48.05
CA GLN A 118 6.47 -36.37 49.21
C GLN A 118 7.05 -35.54 50.36
#